data_AF-A0A3D1RRN4-F1
#
_entry.id   AF-A0A3D1RRN4-F1
#
_cell.length_a   1.000
_cell.length_b   1.000
_cell.length_c   1.000
_cell.angle_alpha   90.00
_cell.angle_beta   90.00
_cell.angle_gamma   90.00
#
_symmetry.space_group_name_H-M   'P 1'
#
loop_
_entity.id
_entity.type
_entity.pdbx_description
1 polymer ?
#
loop_
_entity_poly.entity_id
_entity_poly.type
_entity_poly.pdbx_seq_one_letter_code
_entity_poly.pdbx_strand_id
1 'polypeptide(L)'
;MTANGSGFKKYQDVIVGSSQLLTTLYYEFCVWLSPVPGAVGLALRKLFWPKLFEQCGNGVVFGANILLRHPGRISLGNDIVLSDGVLLDARSQSDHRTITIGDDVILSNSVMISCKDGRVSIGARTGIGAFTIIQSANQCPVSIGCDVIMGPRCYLVGGGNYNTERTDTPISHQGIKDDGGCAIEDDVWLGANVSVLGGVTVRSGSIGATGAVITRSTDTRTTVAGVPARPVGRRGED
;
A
#
# COMPACT_ATOMS: atom_id res chain seq x y z
N MET A 1 4.87 15.42 16.30
CA MET A 1 6.17 15.66 16.97
C MET A 1 7.17 16.12 15.93
N THR A 2 7.82 17.28 16.11
CA THR A 2 9.19 17.61 15.64
C THR A 2 9.46 19.10 15.88
N ALA A 3 9.90 19.46 17.09
CA ALA A 3 10.54 20.73 17.36
C ALA A 3 12.02 20.44 17.67
N ASN A 4 12.94 21.20 17.05
CA ASN A 4 14.41 21.19 17.24
C ASN A 4 15.32 20.28 16.39
N GLY A 5 15.06 20.13 15.09
CA GLY A 5 16.02 19.57 14.13
C GLY A 5 16.39 20.55 13.01
N SER A 6 17.63 20.52 12.52
CA SER A 6 18.01 21.19 11.26
C SER A 6 17.15 20.66 10.10
N GLY A 7 16.93 21.46 9.05
CA GLY A 7 16.10 21.05 7.91
C GLY A 7 16.53 19.72 7.28
N PHE A 8 17.84 19.47 7.28
CA PHE A 8 18.42 18.20 6.83
C PHE A 8 18.00 17.00 7.68
N LYS A 9 18.01 17.14 9.01
CA LYS A 9 17.58 16.06 9.90
C LYS A 9 16.09 15.75 9.73
N LYS A 10 15.25 16.78 9.57
CA LYS A 10 13.82 16.59 9.25
C LYS A 10 13.62 15.85 7.94
N TYR A 11 14.43 16.13 6.92
CA TYR A 11 14.39 15.42 5.64
C TYR A 11 14.74 13.94 5.83
N GLN A 12 15.83 13.65 6.54
CA GLN A 12 16.23 12.30 6.89
C GLN A 12 15.12 11.53 7.62
N ASP A 13 14.48 12.16 8.62
CA ASP A 13 13.45 11.55 9.46
C ASP A 13 12.13 11.31 8.73
N VAL A 14 11.81 12.09 7.69
CA VAL A 14 10.51 12.04 6.97
C VAL A 14 10.61 11.30 5.64
N ILE A 15 11.76 11.34 4.96
CA ILE A 15 11.92 10.81 3.61
C ILE A 15 12.77 9.55 3.61
N VAL A 16 13.96 9.60 4.21
CA VAL A 16 14.94 8.50 4.13
C VAL A 16 14.66 7.43 5.18
N GLY A 17 14.25 7.81 6.39
CA GLY A 17 14.10 6.92 7.54
C GLY A 17 15.43 6.47 8.16
N SER A 18 16.53 7.20 7.92
CA SER A 18 17.86 6.93 8.46
C SER A 18 18.62 8.22 8.73
N SER A 19 19.33 8.30 9.86
CA SER A 19 20.19 9.43 10.24
C SER A 19 21.59 9.39 9.62
N GLN A 20 21.95 8.28 8.97
CA GLN A 20 23.28 8.09 8.39
C GLN A 20 23.43 8.88 7.09
N LEU A 21 24.47 9.72 7.02
CA LEU A 21 24.74 10.57 5.85
C LEU A 21 24.95 9.75 4.57
N LEU A 22 25.69 8.64 4.64
CA LEU A 22 25.96 7.78 3.49
C LEU A 22 24.67 7.19 2.90
N THR A 23 23.74 6.77 3.76
CA THR A 23 22.42 6.27 3.37
C THR A 23 21.61 7.35 2.66
N THR A 24 21.62 8.58 3.18
CA THR A 24 20.99 9.72 2.51
C THR A 24 21.59 9.98 1.13
N LEU A 25 22.92 10.04 1.01
CA LEU A 25 23.59 10.27 -0.27
C LEU A 25 23.29 9.17 -1.30
N TYR A 26 23.26 7.92 -0.86
CA TYR A 26 22.91 6.79 -1.72
C TYR A 26 21.44 6.83 -2.16
N TYR A 27 20.54 7.21 -1.26
CA TYR A 27 19.13 7.46 -1.56
C TYR A 27 18.97 8.56 -2.62
N GLU A 28 19.62 9.71 -2.44
CA GLU A 28 19.57 10.82 -3.40
C GLU A 28 20.06 10.40 -4.78
N PHE A 29 21.17 9.66 -4.84
CA PHE A 29 21.68 9.11 -6.10
C PHE A 29 20.65 8.21 -6.78
N CYS A 30 20.00 7.31 -6.04
CA CYS A 30 18.99 6.43 -6.60
C CYS A 30 17.74 7.19 -7.08
N VAL A 31 17.29 8.18 -6.32
CA VAL A 31 16.15 9.04 -6.69
C VAL A 31 16.46 9.87 -7.93
N TRP A 32 17.68 10.36 -8.07
CA TRP A 32 18.14 11.07 -9.27
C TRP A 32 18.09 10.19 -10.53
N LEU A 33 18.25 8.87 -10.40
CA LEU A 33 18.08 7.90 -11.48
C LEU A 33 16.61 7.53 -11.78
N SER A 34 15.67 7.92 -10.91
CA SER A 34 14.24 7.59 -11.05
C SER A 34 13.60 8.01 -12.38
N PRO A 35 13.82 9.23 -12.91
CA PRO A 35 13.15 9.68 -14.14
C PRO A 35 13.79 9.16 -15.43
N VAL A 36 14.96 8.50 -15.37
CA VAL A 36 15.67 8.06 -16.58
C VAL A 36 14.82 7.04 -17.34
N PRO A 37 14.44 7.32 -18.61
CA PRO A 37 13.51 6.47 -19.35
C PRO A 37 14.22 5.28 -20.02
N GLY A 38 13.42 4.36 -20.55
CA GLY A 38 13.88 3.27 -21.42
C GLY A 38 14.70 2.18 -20.71
N ALA A 39 15.30 1.31 -21.53
CA ALA A 39 16.03 0.14 -21.05
C ALA A 39 17.25 0.48 -20.18
N VAL A 40 17.93 1.60 -20.47
CA VAL A 40 19.06 2.08 -19.67
C VAL A 40 18.62 2.46 -18.26
N GLY A 41 17.56 3.26 -18.14
CA GLY A 41 17.01 3.62 -16.82
C GLY A 41 16.54 2.40 -16.05
N LEU A 42 15.89 1.44 -16.72
CA LEU A 42 15.47 0.19 -16.12
C LEU A 42 16.67 -0.62 -15.59
N ALA A 43 17.73 -0.76 -16.37
CA ALA A 43 18.94 -1.48 -15.96
C ALA A 43 19.65 -0.80 -14.78
N LEU A 44 19.76 0.53 -14.79
CA LEU A 44 20.36 1.30 -13.69
C LEU A 44 19.56 1.12 -12.40
N ARG A 45 18.23 1.25 -12.44
CA ARG A 45 17.39 1.03 -11.26
C ARG A 45 17.50 -0.41 -10.76
N LYS A 46 17.46 -1.40 -11.64
CA LYS A 46 17.66 -2.82 -11.29
C LYS A 46 19.00 -3.08 -10.59
N LEU A 47 20.05 -2.35 -10.95
CA LEU A 47 21.38 -2.51 -10.36
C LEU A 47 21.52 -1.83 -8.98
N PHE A 48 21.00 -0.61 -8.83
CA PHE A 48 21.25 0.22 -7.64
C PHE A 48 20.12 0.18 -6.60
N TRP A 49 18.87 0.12 -7.03
CA TRP A 49 17.74 0.26 -6.11
C TRP A 49 17.54 -0.89 -5.11
N PRO A 50 17.88 -2.17 -5.41
CA PRO A 50 17.71 -3.25 -4.44
C PRO A 50 18.35 -2.99 -3.07
N LYS A 51 19.45 -2.22 -3.03
CA LYS A 51 20.16 -1.87 -1.79
C LYS A 51 19.46 -0.82 -0.92
N LEU A 52 18.42 -0.17 -1.43
CA LEU A 52 17.62 0.77 -0.63
C LEU A 52 16.63 0.06 0.29
N PHE A 53 16.22 -1.14 -0.09
CA PHE A 53 15.18 -1.91 0.57
C PHE A 53 15.76 -2.72 1.73
N GLU A 54 14.93 -3.03 2.72
CA GLU A 54 15.31 -3.97 3.78
C GLU A 54 15.66 -5.34 3.19
N GLN A 55 14.86 -5.75 2.21
CA GLN A 55 15.03 -6.97 1.44
C GLN A 55 14.46 -6.74 0.04
N CYS A 56 15.19 -7.20 -0.97
CA CYS A 56 14.74 -7.18 -2.36
C CYS A 56 15.07 -8.53 -2.99
N GLY A 57 14.05 -9.25 -3.46
CA GLY A 57 14.21 -10.50 -4.19
C GLY A 57 14.82 -10.30 -5.58
N ASN A 58 14.94 -11.42 -6.31
CA ASN A 58 15.43 -11.43 -7.68
C ASN A 58 14.32 -11.04 -8.65
N GLY A 59 14.70 -10.58 -9.85
CA GLY A 59 13.72 -10.31 -10.91
C GLY A 59 12.86 -9.05 -10.73
N VAL A 60 13.06 -8.28 -9.65
CA VAL A 60 12.28 -7.06 -9.39
C VAL A 60 12.51 -6.00 -10.47
N VAL A 61 11.41 -5.49 -11.02
CA VAL A 61 11.36 -4.44 -12.04
C VAL A 61 10.94 -3.13 -11.38
N PHE A 62 11.74 -2.07 -11.60
CA PHE A 62 11.47 -0.73 -11.10
C PHE A 62 11.20 0.23 -12.26
N GLY A 63 9.94 0.66 -12.37
CA GLY A 63 9.47 1.70 -13.27
C GLY A 63 10.11 3.06 -13.00
N ALA A 64 9.88 4.00 -13.91
CA ALA A 64 10.33 5.37 -13.78
C ALA A 64 9.47 6.15 -12.77
N ASN A 65 10.05 7.18 -12.16
CA ASN A 65 9.36 8.11 -11.27
C ASN A 65 8.69 7.47 -10.04
N ILE A 66 9.17 6.29 -9.60
CA ILE A 66 8.74 5.70 -8.33
C ILE A 66 9.18 6.62 -7.19
N LEU A 67 8.29 6.84 -6.23
CA LEU A 67 8.55 7.60 -5.01
C LEU A 67 8.66 6.64 -3.82
N LEU A 68 9.79 6.70 -3.12
CA LEU A 68 10.06 5.88 -1.95
C LEU A 68 10.19 6.74 -0.70
N ARG A 69 9.55 6.35 0.40
CA ARG A 69 9.80 6.91 1.73
C ARG A 69 10.07 5.78 2.71
N HIS A 70 11.15 5.92 3.47
CA HIS A 70 11.63 4.91 4.41
C HIS A 70 11.85 3.55 3.73
N PRO A 71 12.59 3.48 2.60
CA PRO A 71 12.72 2.24 1.82
C PRO A 71 13.34 1.09 2.61
N GLY A 72 14.18 1.38 3.62
CA GLY A 72 14.78 0.39 4.50
C GLY A 72 13.80 -0.37 5.41
N ARG A 73 12.49 -0.13 5.28
CA ARG A 73 11.40 -0.84 5.99
C ARG A 73 10.44 -1.56 5.06
N ILE A 74 10.81 -1.64 3.79
CA ILE A 74 10.06 -2.28 2.72
C ILE A 74 10.78 -3.57 2.35
N SER A 75 10.02 -4.65 2.28
CA SER A 75 10.49 -5.96 1.83
C SER A 75 9.76 -6.38 0.57
N LEU A 76 10.55 -6.73 -0.43
CA LEU A 76 10.10 -7.15 -1.74
C LEU A 76 10.54 -8.61 -1.97
N GLY A 77 9.58 -9.45 -2.36
CA GLY A 77 9.80 -10.80 -2.89
C GLY A 77 10.42 -10.81 -4.28
N ASN A 78 10.32 -11.95 -4.96
CA ASN A 78 10.86 -12.19 -6.29
C ASN A 78 9.86 -11.80 -7.39
N ASP A 79 10.39 -11.45 -8.56
CA ASP A 79 9.62 -11.24 -9.80
C ASP A 79 8.49 -10.20 -9.66
N ILE A 80 8.69 -9.22 -8.78
CA ILE A 80 7.75 -8.10 -8.59
C ILE A 80 7.92 -7.09 -9.71
N VAL A 81 6.79 -6.55 -10.19
CA VAL A 81 6.77 -5.41 -11.11
C VAL A 81 6.20 -4.19 -10.40
N LEU A 82 7.05 -3.18 -10.18
CA LEU A 82 6.64 -1.86 -9.73
C LEU A 82 6.61 -0.93 -10.95
N SER A 83 5.43 -0.61 -11.45
CA SER A 83 5.27 0.25 -12.63
C SER A 83 5.53 1.73 -12.32
N ASP A 84 5.47 2.56 -13.35
CA ASP A 84 5.85 3.97 -13.26
C ASP A 84 4.97 4.74 -12.26
N GLY A 85 5.61 5.63 -11.50
CA GLY A 85 4.91 6.51 -10.56
C GLY A 85 4.35 5.82 -9.32
N VAL A 86 4.67 4.55 -9.06
CA VAL A 86 4.29 3.89 -7.81
C VAL A 86 4.87 4.65 -6.62
N LEU A 87 4.06 4.82 -5.57
CA LEU A 87 4.45 5.43 -4.32
C LEU A 87 4.44 4.37 -3.22
N LEU A 88 5.59 4.15 -2.59
CA LEU A 88 5.71 3.32 -1.40
C LEU A 88 6.18 4.19 -0.23
N ASP A 89 5.27 4.47 0.71
CA ASP A 89 5.53 5.28 1.89
C ASP A 89 5.44 4.40 3.14
N ALA A 90 6.60 4.02 3.68
CA ALA A 90 6.74 3.12 4.83
C ALA A 90 7.05 3.88 6.13
N ARG A 91 6.54 5.11 6.27
CA ARG A 91 6.74 5.90 7.48
C ARG A 91 6.09 5.25 8.70
N SER A 92 6.91 5.03 9.72
CA SER A 92 6.49 4.54 11.03
C SER A 92 7.41 5.09 12.12
N GLN A 93 6.93 5.16 13.35
CA GLN A 93 7.73 5.41 14.54
C GLN A 93 8.42 4.13 15.04
N SER A 94 7.98 2.96 14.57
CA SER A 94 8.59 1.67 14.89
C SER A 94 9.70 1.31 13.90
N ASP A 95 10.71 0.55 14.36
CA ASP A 95 11.80 0.04 13.51
C ASP A 95 11.45 -1.25 12.78
N HIS A 96 10.19 -1.66 12.81
CA HIS A 96 9.75 -2.89 12.18
C HIS A 96 9.41 -2.70 10.69
N ARG A 97 9.49 -3.81 9.96
CA ARG A 97 9.00 -3.95 8.59
C ARG A 97 7.54 -3.47 8.50
N THR A 98 7.33 -2.53 7.59
CA THR A 98 6.08 -1.77 7.45
C THR A 98 5.33 -2.15 6.18
N ILE A 99 6.05 -2.36 5.07
CA ILE A 99 5.47 -2.83 3.80
C ILE A 99 6.14 -4.16 3.44
N THR A 100 5.32 -5.19 3.19
CA THR A 100 5.79 -6.49 2.69
C THR A 100 5.03 -6.85 1.43
N ILE A 101 5.74 -7.16 0.35
CA ILE A 101 5.18 -7.55 -0.94
C ILE A 101 5.75 -8.93 -1.29
N GLY A 102 4.85 -9.90 -1.52
CA GLY A 102 5.19 -11.26 -1.90
C GLY A 102 5.67 -11.41 -3.34
N ASP A 103 5.97 -12.65 -3.70
CA ASP A 103 6.50 -12.99 -5.03
C ASP A 103 5.45 -12.80 -6.13
N ASP A 104 5.88 -12.46 -7.35
CA ASP A 104 5.03 -12.35 -8.54
C ASP A 104 3.86 -11.36 -8.35
N VAL A 105 4.15 -10.22 -7.71
CA VAL A 105 3.18 -9.13 -7.52
C VAL A 105 3.39 -8.06 -8.57
N ILE A 106 2.29 -7.56 -9.13
CA ILE A 106 2.30 -6.43 -10.07
C ILE A 106 1.60 -5.24 -9.43
N LEU A 107 2.34 -4.16 -9.20
CA LEU A 107 1.79 -2.85 -8.88
C LEU A 107 1.78 -1.99 -10.15
N SER A 108 0.58 -1.75 -10.69
CA SER A 108 0.41 -0.93 -11.89
C SER A 108 0.71 0.55 -11.64
N ASN A 109 0.68 1.34 -12.71
CA ASN A 109 1.08 2.74 -12.69
C ASN A 109 0.35 3.53 -11.58
N SER A 110 1.12 4.36 -10.88
CA SER A 110 0.61 5.27 -9.85
C SER A 110 -0.20 4.59 -8.74
N VAL A 111 0.05 3.30 -8.45
CA VAL A 111 -0.41 2.68 -7.21
C VAL A 111 0.26 3.38 -6.03
N MET A 112 -0.54 3.74 -5.03
CA MET A 112 -0.07 4.41 -3.82
C MET A 112 -0.27 3.50 -2.62
N ILE A 113 0.82 3.10 -1.98
CA ILE A 113 0.81 2.40 -0.69
C ILE A 113 1.36 3.36 0.35
N SER A 114 0.51 3.81 1.27
CA SER A 114 0.87 4.79 2.30
C SER A 114 0.63 4.25 3.69
N CYS A 115 1.72 4.12 4.44
CA CYS A 115 1.73 3.76 5.85
C CYS A 115 2.04 4.98 6.71
N LYS A 116 1.25 5.19 7.76
CA LYS A 116 1.50 6.17 8.83
C LYS A 116 1.30 5.48 10.18
N ASP A 117 2.34 4.80 10.66
CA ASP A 117 2.25 3.95 11.86
C ASP A 117 1.31 2.73 11.72
N GLY A 118 1.15 2.24 10.49
CA GLY A 118 0.41 1.02 10.17
C GLY A 118 1.31 -0.05 9.53
N ARG A 119 0.71 -1.08 8.93
CA ARG A 119 1.41 -2.12 8.17
C ARG A 119 0.60 -2.52 6.94
N VAL A 120 1.26 -2.70 5.81
CA VAL A 120 0.67 -3.25 4.59
C VAL A 120 1.38 -4.55 4.21
N SER A 121 0.62 -5.61 3.96
CA SER A 121 1.13 -6.87 3.44
C SER A 121 0.35 -7.29 2.20
N ILE A 122 1.06 -7.63 1.13
CA ILE A 122 0.49 -8.12 -0.14
C ILE A 122 1.04 -9.52 -0.40
N GLY A 123 0.16 -10.50 -0.52
CA GLY A 123 0.49 -11.89 -0.84
C GLY A 123 0.96 -12.09 -2.27
N ALA A 124 1.45 -13.29 -2.57
CA ALA A 124 2.05 -13.61 -3.86
C ALA A 124 1.00 -13.71 -4.99
N ARG A 125 1.45 -13.57 -6.24
CA ARG A 125 0.60 -13.70 -7.46
C ARG A 125 -0.58 -12.73 -7.47
N THR A 126 -0.38 -11.54 -6.93
CA THR A 126 -1.43 -10.53 -6.74
C THR A 126 -1.21 -9.35 -7.69
N GLY A 127 -2.27 -8.97 -8.42
CA GLY A 127 -2.26 -7.88 -9.38
C GLY A 127 -3.04 -6.67 -8.90
N ILE A 128 -2.38 -5.51 -8.77
CA ILE A 128 -2.98 -4.26 -8.32
C ILE A 128 -3.07 -3.28 -9.48
N GLY A 129 -4.30 -2.93 -9.86
CA GLY A 129 -4.60 -2.02 -10.96
C GLY A 129 -4.20 -0.57 -10.68
N ALA A 130 -4.00 0.18 -11.78
CA ALA A 130 -3.46 1.54 -11.74
C ALA A 130 -4.27 2.50 -10.88
N PHE A 131 -3.60 3.50 -10.28
CA PHE A 131 -4.21 4.51 -9.42
C PHE A 131 -4.95 3.97 -8.18
N THR A 132 -4.70 2.71 -7.80
CA THR A 132 -5.21 2.16 -6.56
C THR A 132 -4.48 2.76 -5.37
N ILE A 133 -5.23 3.07 -4.32
CA ILE A 133 -4.72 3.66 -3.09
C ILE A 133 -4.95 2.66 -1.95
N ILE A 134 -3.87 2.29 -1.26
CA ILE A 134 -3.87 1.43 -0.09
C ILE A 134 -3.30 2.25 1.06
N GLN A 135 -4.13 2.51 2.08
CA GLN A 135 -3.74 3.31 3.23
C GLN A 135 -3.83 2.50 4.53
N SER A 136 -2.72 2.48 5.25
CA SER A 136 -2.65 1.92 6.60
C SER A 136 -2.17 2.99 7.59
N ALA A 137 -2.94 3.26 8.63
CA ALA A 137 -2.61 4.27 9.64
C ALA A 137 -3.03 3.85 11.04
N ASN A 138 -2.47 4.49 12.06
CA ASN A 138 -2.91 4.34 13.46
C ASN A 138 -2.98 2.88 13.93
N GLN A 139 -1.95 2.08 13.62
CA GLN A 139 -1.86 0.66 13.98
C GLN A 139 -2.95 -0.24 13.36
N CYS A 140 -3.75 0.27 12.42
CA CYS A 140 -4.75 -0.49 11.68
C CYS A 140 -4.10 -1.10 10.41
N PRO A 141 -3.81 -2.42 10.37
CA PRO A 141 -3.11 -3.02 9.23
C PRO A 141 -4.01 -3.13 7.99
N VAL A 142 -3.41 -3.17 6.80
CA VAL A 142 -4.10 -3.61 5.58
C VAL A 142 -3.40 -4.86 5.03
N SER A 143 -4.12 -5.97 4.99
CA SER A 143 -3.64 -7.23 4.43
C SER A 143 -4.36 -7.57 3.13
N ILE A 144 -3.60 -8.01 2.14
CA ILE A 144 -4.08 -8.54 0.86
C ILE A 144 -3.46 -9.92 0.70
N GLY A 145 -4.30 -10.93 0.47
CA GLY A 145 -3.91 -12.33 0.30
C GLY A 145 -3.17 -12.61 -1.01
N CYS A 146 -3.03 -13.90 -1.30
CA CYS A 146 -2.47 -14.41 -2.55
C CYS A 146 -3.54 -14.50 -3.64
N ASP A 147 -3.10 -14.49 -4.90
CA ASP A 147 -3.98 -14.69 -6.06
C ASP A 147 -5.12 -13.66 -6.14
N VAL A 148 -4.88 -12.44 -5.65
CA VAL A 148 -5.87 -11.36 -5.65
C VAL A 148 -5.75 -10.54 -6.93
N ILE A 149 -6.88 -10.20 -7.53
CA ILE A 149 -6.94 -9.29 -8.68
C ILE A 149 -7.72 -8.04 -8.27
N MET A 150 -7.09 -6.88 -8.35
CA MET A 150 -7.75 -5.59 -8.12
C MET A 150 -7.75 -4.75 -9.38
N GLY A 151 -8.93 -4.29 -9.79
CA GLY A 151 -9.10 -3.34 -10.87
C GLY A 151 -8.47 -1.98 -10.56
N PRO A 152 -8.39 -1.08 -11.55
CA PRO A 152 -7.85 0.26 -11.34
C PRO A 152 -8.72 1.09 -10.38
N ARG A 153 -8.09 2.06 -9.72
CA ARG A 153 -8.72 3.04 -8.82
C ARG A 153 -9.46 2.42 -7.63
N CYS A 154 -9.01 1.27 -7.15
CA CYS A 154 -9.54 0.75 -5.89
C CYS A 154 -9.04 1.60 -4.70
N TYR A 155 -9.79 1.58 -3.61
CA TYR A 155 -9.45 2.27 -2.38
C TYR A 155 -9.58 1.32 -1.19
N LEU A 156 -8.46 0.99 -0.54
CA LEU A 156 -8.44 0.16 0.66
C LEU A 156 -7.92 1.01 1.82
N VAL A 157 -8.66 1.02 2.92
CA VAL A 157 -8.30 1.82 4.10
C VAL A 157 -8.38 0.99 5.37
N GLY A 158 -7.31 1.00 6.13
CA GLY A 158 -7.26 0.61 7.54
C GLY A 158 -6.58 1.73 8.29
N GLY A 159 -7.35 2.63 8.92
CA GLY A 159 -6.77 3.85 9.49
C GLY A 159 -7.51 4.38 10.69
N GLY A 160 -8.59 3.70 11.09
CA GLY A 160 -9.55 4.19 12.04
C GLY A 160 -10.46 5.25 11.45
N ASN A 161 -11.54 5.53 12.17
CA ASN A 161 -12.45 6.62 11.87
C ASN A 161 -12.23 7.74 12.89
N TYR A 162 -12.34 8.99 12.47
CA TYR A 162 -12.32 10.10 13.42
C TYR A 162 -13.48 9.97 14.42
N ASN A 163 -13.19 10.27 15.68
CA ASN A 163 -14.22 10.40 16.70
C ASN A 163 -15.14 11.57 16.32
N THR A 164 -16.45 11.36 16.45
CA THR A 164 -17.49 12.33 16.08
C THR A 164 -18.48 12.59 17.20
N GLU A 165 -18.22 12.08 18.40
CA GLU A 165 -19.15 12.15 19.53
C GLU A 165 -19.27 13.56 20.10
N ARG A 166 -18.20 14.37 20.04
CA ARG A 166 -18.20 15.73 20.58
C ARG A 166 -18.54 16.75 19.51
N THR A 167 -19.53 17.60 19.80
CA THR A 167 -19.91 18.71 18.92
C THR A 167 -19.25 20.03 19.28
N ASP A 168 -18.56 20.10 20.43
CA ASP A 168 -17.88 21.29 20.97
C ASP A 168 -16.38 21.33 20.65
N THR A 169 -15.84 20.26 20.04
CA THR A 169 -14.43 20.13 19.67
C THR A 169 -14.31 19.83 18.18
N PRO A 170 -13.43 20.49 17.41
CA PRO A 170 -13.21 20.14 16.00
C PRO A 170 -12.81 18.67 15.83
N ILE A 171 -13.32 17.98 14.80
CA ILE A 171 -13.10 16.54 14.52
C ILE A 171 -11.60 16.17 14.57
N SER A 172 -10.73 17.03 14.04
CA SER A 172 -9.28 16.84 14.02
C SER A 172 -8.64 16.70 15.40
N HIS A 173 -9.31 17.17 16.46
CA HIS A 173 -8.82 17.15 17.85
C HIS A 173 -9.55 16.13 18.72
N GLN A 174 -10.50 15.37 18.16
CA GLN A 174 -11.26 14.36 18.92
C GLN A 174 -10.56 13.00 18.98
N GLY A 175 -9.49 12.82 18.21
CA GLY A 175 -8.78 11.55 18.09
C GLY A 175 -9.41 10.63 17.04
N ILE A 176 -8.84 9.44 16.92
CA ILE A 176 -9.22 8.44 15.93
C ILE A 176 -9.54 7.15 16.66
N LYS A 177 -10.67 6.54 16.32
CA LYS A 177 -11.10 5.23 16.78
C LYS A 177 -10.54 4.15 15.87
N ASP A 178 -9.85 3.18 16.45
CA ASP A 178 -9.38 1.97 15.79
C ASP A 178 -10.55 1.21 15.13
N ASP A 179 -10.37 0.84 13.86
CA ASP A 179 -11.34 0.06 13.07
C ASP A 179 -10.89 -1.40 12.88
N GLY A 180 -9.72 -1.80 13.37
CA GLY A 180 -9.15 -3.14 13.24
C GLY A 180 -8.43 -3.39 11.91
N GLY A 181 -8.35 -2.40 11.02
CA GLY A 181 -7.71 -2.55 9.72
C GLY A 181 -8.64 -3.11 8.63
N CYS A 182 -8.06 -3.49 7.49
CA CYS A 182 -8.78 -4.04 6.34
C CYS A 182 -8.10 -5.31 5.85
N ALA A 183 -8.85 -6.36 5.58
CA ALA A 183 -8.31 -7.63 5.10
C ALA A 183 -9.00 -8.08 3.82
N ILE A 184 -8.21 -8.37 2.79
CA ILE A 184 -8.63 -9.06 1.57
C ILE A 184 -7.99 -10.44 1.62
N GLU A 185 -8.79 -11.49 1.68
CA GLU A 185 -8.29 -12.87 1.69
C GLU A 185 -7.90 -13.35 0.28
N ASP A 186 -7.44 -14.60 0.18
CA ASP A 186 -6.93 -15.18 -1.06
C ASP A 186 -8.01 -15.35 -2.14
N ASP A 187 -7.61 -15.31 -3.41
CA ASP A 187 -8.48 -15.57 -4.58
C ASP A 187 -9.69 -14.61 -4.64
N VAL A 188 -9.50 -13.36 -4.23
CA VAL A 188 -10.52 -12.30 -4.32
C VAL A 188 -10.35 -11.49 -5.61
N TRP A 189 -11.48 -11.14 -6.22
CA TRP A 189 -11.51 -10.20 -7.34
C TRP A 189 -12.26 -8.91 -6.96
N LEU A 190 -11.58 -7.78 -7.02
CA LEU A 190 -12.19 -6.46 -6.90
C LEU A 190 -12.23 -5.79 -8.28
N GLY A 191 -13.42 -5.41 -8.74
CA GLY A 191 -13.61 -4.63 -9.96
C GLY A 191 -13.02 -3.22 -9.85
N ALA A 192 -13.08 -2.46 -10.93
CA ALA A 192 -12.57 -1.08 -10.91
C ALA A 192 -13.37 -0.20 -9.93
N ASN A 193 -12.71 0.80 -9.33
CA ASN A 193 -13.33 1.75 -8.41
C ASN A 193 -14.01 1.10 -7.18
N VAL A 194 -13.56 -0.07 -6.72
CA VAL A 194 -14.08 -0.66 -5.49
C VAL A 194 -13.42 -0.02 -4.28
N SER A 195 -14.23 0.34 -3.29
CA SER A 195 -13.76 0.83 -2.00
C SER A 195 -14.03 -0.19 -0.90
N VAL A 196 -13.01 -0.53 -0.12
CA VAL A 196 -13.11 -1.41 1.06
C VAL A 196 -12.77 -0.60 2.30
N LEU A 197 -13.73 -0.48 3.22
CA LEU A 197 -13.58 0.34 4.42
C LEU A 197 -12.89 -0.40 5.55
N GLY A 198 -12.41 0.34 6.55
CA GLY A 198 -11.82 -0.24 7.75
C GLY A 198 -12.82 -1.09 8.54
N GLY A 199 -12.30 -2.12 9.20
CA GLY A 199 -13.05 -3.18 9.89
C GLY A 199 -13.65 -4.24 8.98
N VAL A 200 -13.34 -4.23 7.68
CA VAL A 200 -13.91 -5.16 6.70
C VAL A 200 -12.92 -6.27 6.33
N THR A 201 -13.45 -7.49 6.27
CA THR A 201 -12.79 -8.64 5.66
C THR A 201 -13.54 -9.06 4.40
N VAL A 202 -12.90 -8.96 3.23
CA VAL A 202 -13.40 -9.55 1.99
C VAL A 202 -12.90 -10.97 1.92
N ARG A 203 -13.79 -11.94 2.17
CA ARG A 203 -13.43 -13.36 2.33
C ARG A 203 -13.05 -14.04 1.02
N SER A 204 -12.31 -15.14 1.11
CA SER A 204 -11.75 -15.84 -0.04
C SER A 204 -12.76 -16.13 -1.14
N GLY A 205 -12.33 -16.02 -2.39
CA GLY A 205 -13.18 -16.28 -3.55
C GLY A 205 -14.26 -15.23 -3.82
N SER A 206 -14.39 -14.19 -2.98
CA SER A 206 -15.42 -13.16 -3.14
C SER A 206 -15.14 -12.24 -4.32
N ILE A 207 -16.20 -11.65 -4.86
CA ILE A 207 -16.14 -10.69 -5.96
C ILE A 207 -16.76 -9.36 -5.52
N GLY A 208 -15.99 -8.28 -5.58
CA GLY A 208 -16.53 -6.92 -5.48
C GLY A 208 -16.81 -6.38 -6.87
N ALA A 209 -18.07 -6.19 -7.24
CA ALA A 209 -18.42 -5.61 -8.54
C ALA A 209 -17.90 -4.17 -8.68
N THR A 210 -17.62 -3.74 -9.91
CA THR A 210 -17.14 -2.38 -10.22
C THR A 210 -17.97 -1.31 -9.52
N GLY A 211 -17.30 -0.39 -8.83
CA GLY A 211 -17.92 0.72 -8.10
C GLY A 211 -18.55 0.36 -6.74
N ALA A 212 -18.41 -0.88 -6.27
CA ALA A 212 -18.94 -1.29 -4.98
C ALA A 212 -18.22 -0.58 -3.81
N VAL A 213 -18.99 -0.18 -2.78
CA VAL A 213 -18.44 0.32 -1.52
C VAL A 213 -18.74 -0.70 -0.43
N ILE A 214 -17.74 -1.52 -0.11
CA ILE A 214 -17.84 -2.62 0.83
C ILE A 214 -17.65 -2.08 2.25
N THR A 215 -18.75 -2.02 2.99
CA THR A 215 -18.81 -1.49 4.37
C THR A 215 -19.01 -2.57 5.43
N ARG A 216 -19.11 -3.84 5.01
CA ARG A 216 -19.31 -5.01 5.87
C ARG A 216 -18.56 -6.19 5.27
N SER A 217 -18.00 -7.04 6.12
CA SER A 217 -17.31 -8.26 5.70
C SER A 217 -18.22 -9.16 4.86
N THR A 218 -17.65 -9.81 3.86
CA THR A 218 -18.37 -10.73 2.97
C THR A 218 -18.35 -12.15 3.53
N ASP A 219 -19.25 -13.00 3.04
CA ASP A 219 -19.07 -14.45 3.13
C ASP A 219 -18.18 -14.96 1.98
N THR A 220 -17.60 -16.14 2.15
CA THR A 220 -16.71 -16.77 1.16
C THR A 220 -17.45 -17.01 -0.16
N ARG A 221 -16.80 -16.68 -1.28
CA ARG A 221 -17.35 -16.76 -2.65
C ARG A 221 -18.54 -15.85 -2.93
N THR A 222 -18.86 -14.88 -2.07
CA THR A 222 -19.99 -13.98 -2.32
C THR A 222 -19.61 -12.90 -3.33
N THR A 223 -20.50 -12.64 -4.28
CA THR A 223 -20.44 -11.46 -5.14
C THR A 223 -21.23 -10.33 -4.49
N VAL A 224 -20.60 -9.18 -4.28
CA VAL A 224 -21.22 -7.97 -3.71
C VAL A 224 -21.20 -6.81 -4.68
N ALA A 225 -22.24 -5.99 -4.70
CA ALA A 225 -22.36 -4.81 -5.57
C ALA A 225 -23.13 -3.67 -4.89
N GLY A 226 -22.90 -2.43 -5.34
CA GLY A 226 -23.64 -1.24 -4.92
C GLY A 226 -22.97 -0.39 -3.82
N VAL A 227 -23.66 0.68 -3.43
CA VAL A 227 -23.20 1.66 -2.42
C VAL A 227 -24.33 1.92 -1.41
N PRO A 228 -24.27 1.37 -0.19
CA PRO A 228 -23.30 0.38 0.29
C PRO A 228 -23.49 -0.98 -0.40
N ALA A 229 -22.41 -1.76 -0.50
CA ALA A 229 -22.43 -3.04 -1.19
C ALA A 229 -23.35 -4.06 -0.49
N ARG A 230 -24.04 -4.86 -1.30
CA ARG A 230 -24.92 -5.95 -0.87
C ARG A 230 -24.62 -7.22 -1.66
N PRO A 231 -24.81 -8.42 -1.08
CA PRO A 231 -24.75 -9.67 -1.84
C PRO A 231 -25.71 -9.64 -3.03
N VAL A 232 -25.22 -10.04 -4.21
CA VAL A 232 -26.00 -10.12 -5.46
C VAL A 232 -25.87 -11.48 -6.15
N GLY A 233 -24.95 -12.34 -5.69
CA GLY A 233 -24.73 -13.66 -6.25
C GLY A 233 -23.62 -14.41 -5.51
N ARG A 234 -23.28 -15.60 -6.01
CA ARG A 234 -22.22 -16.43 -5.45
C ARG A 234 -21.40 -17.06 -6.56
N ARG A 235 -20.09 -16.86 -6.52
CA ARG A 235 -19.15 -17.36 -7.53
C ARG A 235 -19.24 -18.89 -7.62
N GLY A 236 -19.44 -19.39 -8.84
CA GLY A 236 -19.53 -20.81 -9.15
C GLY A 236 -20.94 -21.41 -8.98
N GLU A 237 -21.95 -20.57 -8.72
CA GLU A 237 -23.36 -20.98 -8.64
C GLU A 237 -24.24 -20.23 -9.68
N ASP A 238 -23.60 -19.67 -10.72
CA ASP A 238 -24.27 -19.02 -11.86
C ASP A 238 -24.71 -20.03 -12.94
#